data_AF-A0A2H9YWC8-F1
#
_entry.id   AF-A0A2H9YWC8-F1
#
_cell.length_a   1.000
_cell.length_b   1.000
_cell.length_c   1.000
_cell.angle_alpha   90.00
_cell.angle_beta   90.00
_cell.angle_gamma   90.00
#
_symmetry.space_group_name_H-M   'P 1'
#
loop_
_entity.id
_entity.type
_entity.pdbx_description
1 polymer ?
#
loop_
_entity_poly.entity_id
_entity_poly.type
_entity_poly.pdbx_seq_one_letter_code
_entity_poly.pdbx_strand_id
1 'polypeptide(L)'
;MLKIYGIKNCNSMKKAFDLLTELGLSYEFHDYKKQGIDADTIKVWLNALGQDVVLNKKGTTWRKLTEEQQQTALSSEDALIAALSTHTSLIKRPILATPTGFIAGFDDAAYRTLSN
;
A
#
# COMPACT_ATOMS: atom_id res chain seq x y z
N MET A 1 16.36 4.87 -3.61
CA MET A 1 15.40 5.53 -4.53
C MET A 1 14.00 5.31 -3.98
N LEU A 2 13.13 6.33 -3.98
CA LEU A 2 11.77 6.19 -3.48
C LEU A 2 10.90 5.45 -4.51
N LYS A 3 10.00 4.58 -4.03
CA LYS A 3 8.99 3.94 -4.87
C LYS A 3 7.63 3.95 -4.19
N ILE A 4 6.63 4.51 -4.85
CA ILE A 4 5.29 4.68 -4.31
C ILE A 4 4.31 3.79 -5.07
N TYR A 5 3.47 3.08 -4.33
CA TYR A 5 2.56 2.07 -4.83
C TYR A 5 1.11 2.48 -4.58
N GLY A 6 0.26 2.35 -5.58
CA GLY A 6 -1.15 2.69 -5.44
C GLY A 6 -1.89 2.82 -6.77
N ILE A 7 -2.81 3.78 -6.81
CA ILE A 7 -3.58 4.13 -8.02
C ILE A 7 -3.61 5.65 -8.17
N LYS A 8 -3.69 6.16 -9.40
CA LYS A 8 -3.72 7.61 -9.63
C LYS A 8 -4.92 8.32 -8.99
N ASN A 9 -6.10 7.72 -9.12
CA ASN A 9 -7.36 8.34 -8.68
C ASN A 9 -7.67 7.97 -7.21
N CYS A 10 -6.90 8.54 -6.28
CA CYS A 10 -7.10 8.40 -4.84
C CYS A 10 -6.62 9.66 -4.11
N ASN A 11 -7.42 10.20 -3.19
CA ASN A 11 -7.09 11.44 -2.48
C ASN A 11 -5.77 11.35 -1.69
N SER A 12 -5.52 10.25 -0.98
CA SER A 12 -4.26 10.05 -0.25
C SER A 12 -3.06 9.94 -1.18
N MET A 13 -3.23 9.34 -2.37
CA MET A 13 -2.18 9.27 -3.39
C MET A 13 -1.87 10.65 -3.95
N LYS A 14 -2.91 11.45 -4.24
CA LYS A 14 -2.73 12.84 -4.70
C LYS A 14 -1.90 13.64 -3.69
N LYS A 15 -2.27 13.59 -2.41
CA LYS A 15 -1.53 14.28 -1.34
C LYS A 15 -0.06 13.82 -1.27
N ALA A 16 0.18 12.52 -1.40
CA ALA A 16 1.53 11.97 -1.40
C ALA A 16 2.36 12.45 -2.61
N PHE A 17 1.78 12.42 -3.82
CA PHE A 17 2.46 12.92 -5.02
C PHE A 17 2.74 14.41 -4.94
N ASP A 18 1.76 15.21 -4.48
CA ASP A 18 1.91 16.65 -4.32
C ASP A 18 3.06 16.97 -3.36
N LEU A 19 3.11 16.30 -2.20
CA LEU A 19 4.17 16.54 -1.21
C LEU A 19 5.55 16.05 -1.65
N LEU A 20 5.64 14.87 -2.29
CA LEU A 20 6.93 14.41 -2.84
C LEU A 20 7.45 15.37 -3.92
N THR A 21 6.55 15.95 -4.71
CA THR A 21 6.89 16.97 -5.73
C THR A 21 7.31 18.28 -5.08
N GLU A 22 6.59 18.75 -4.05
CA GLU A 22 6.92 19.93 -3.24
C GLU A 22 8.34 19.82 -2.65
N LEU A 23 8.70 18.65 -2.13
CA LEU A 23 10.01 18.38 -1.55
C LEU A 23 11.12 18.13 -2.60
N GLY A 24 10.79 18.13 -3.90
CA GLY A 24 11.74 17.83 -4.97
C GLY A 24 12.27 16.39 -4.97
N LEU A 25 11.56 15.46 -4.31
CA LEU A 25 11.99 14.07 -4.17
C LEU A 25 11.56 13.25 -5.39
N SER A 26 12.54 12.65 -6.07
CA SER A 26 12.27 11.74 -7.20
C SER A 26 11.77 10.37 -6.71
N TYR A 27 10.72 9.87 -7.35
CA TYR A 27 10.13 8.57 -7.04
C TYR A 27 9.68 7.81 -8.29
N GLU A 28 9.68 6.48 -8.20
CA GLU A 28 9.00 5.62 -9.16
C GLU A 28 7.56 5.39 -8.71
N PHE A 29 6.58 5.53 -9.61
CA PHE A 29 5.19 5.18 -9.31
C PHE A 29 4.82 3.82 -9.90
N HIS A 30 4.38 2.91 -9.04
CA HIS A 30 3.83 1.60 -9.42
C HIS A 30 2.29 1.64 -9.35
N ASP A 31 1.65 1.57 -10.52
CA ASP A 31 0.19 1.63 -10.66
C ASP A 31 -0.43 0.22 -10.60
N TYR A 32 -1.09 -0.11 -9.50
CA TYR A 32 -1.74 -1.41 -9.32
C TYR A 32 -2.74 -1.75 -10.42
N LYS A 33 -3.40 -0.76 -11.01
CA LYS A 33 -4.39 -1.03 -12.08
C LYS A 33 -3.75 -1.47 -13.38
N LYS A 34 -2.49 -1.09 -13.61
CA LYS A 34 -1.77 -1.37 -14.86
C LYS A 34 -0.80 -2.53 -14.71
N GLN A 35 -0.14 -2.58 -13.55
CA GLN A 35 1.00 -3.47 -13.31
C GLN A 35 0.66 -4.61 -12.35
N GLY A 36 -0.51 -4.58 -11.70
CA GLY A 36 -0.84 -5.50 -10.61
C GLY A 36 0.14 -5.34 -9.45
N ILE A 37 0.34 -6.41 -8.68
CA ILE A 37 1.37 -6.52 -7.66
C ILE A 37 1.74 -7.99 -7.46
N ASP A 38 3.03 -8.28 -7.30
CA ASP A 38 3.52 -9.63 -7.08
C ASP A 38 3.46 -10.02 -5.60
N ALA A 39 3.51 -11.34 -5.36
CA ALA A 39 3.42 -11.93 -4.02
C ALA A 39 4.62 -11.56 -3.13
N ASP A 40 5.83 -11.51 -3.70
CA ASP A 40 7.06 -11.23 -2.93
C ASP A 40 7.04 -9.82 -2.38
N THR A 41 6.61 -8.84 -3.18
CA THR A 41 6.45 -7.46 -2.73
C THR A 41 5.44 -7.35 -1.57
N ILE A 42 4.30 -8.04 -1.65
CA ILE A 42 3.32 -8.04 -0.55
C ILE A 42 3.92 -8.70 0.70
N LYS A 43 4.61 -9.82 0.54
CA LYS A 43 5.26 -10.52 1.65
C LYS A 43 6.26 -9.63 2.38
N VAL A 44 7.07 -8.87 1.64
CA VAL A 44 7.99 -7.88 2.22
C VAL A 44 7.23 -6.84 3.06
N TRP A 45 6.10 -6.33 2.58
CA TRP A 45 5.30 -5.37 3.34
C TRP A 45 4.67 -5.98 4.59
N LEU A 46 4.17 -7.21 4.50
CA LEU A 46 3.60 -7.91 5.64
C LEU A 46 4.65 -8.14 6.73
N ASN A 47 5.86 -8.54 6.36
CA ASN A 47 6.98 -8.69 7.29
C ASN A 47 7.40 -7.36 7.95
N ALA A 48 7.39 -6.25 7.19
CA ALA A 48 7.88 -4.97 7.69
C ALA A 48 6.83 -4.15 8.46
N LEU A 49 5.56 -4.24 8.07
CA LEU A 49 4.49 -3.36 8.58
C LEU A 49 3.40 -4.13 9.34
N GLY A 50 3.30 -5.44 9.14
CA GLY A 50 2.23 -6.28 9.67
C GLY A 50 0.93 -6.19 8.87
N GLN A 51 0.15 -7.27 8.98
CA GLN A 51 -1.12 -7.43 8.29
C GLN A 51 -2.10 -6.27 8.55
N ASP A 52 -2.25 -5.80 9.79
CA ASP A 52 -3.24 -4.78 10.15
C ASP A 52 -2.95 -3.41 9.52
N VAL A 53 -1.70 -3.18 9.09
CA VAL A 53 -1.29 -1.97 8.40
C VAL A 53 -1.45 -2.13 6.89
N VAL A 54 -1.03 -3.27 6.33
CA VAL A 54 -1.06 -3.53 4.88
C VAL A 54 -2.50 -3.72 4.38
N LEU A 55 -3.32 -4.47 5.12
CA LEU A 55 -4.72 -4.73 4.76
C LEU A 55 -5.62 -3.54 5.10
N ASN A 56 -6.27 -2.97 4.10
CA ASN A 56 -7.22 -1.88 4.25
C ASN A 56 -8.61 -2.39 4.70
N LYS A 57 -8.72 -2.82 5.96
CA LYS A 57 -9.99 -3.25 6.58
C LYS A 57 -11.07 -2.16 6.59
N LYS A 58 -10.68 -0.88 6.51
CA LYS A 58 -11.61 0.27 6.44
C LYS A 58 -12.14 0.53 5.03
N GLY A 59 -11.54 -0.08 4.01
CA GLY A 59 -11.89 0.12 2.61
C GLY A 59 -13.22 -0.54 2.23
N THR A 60 -13.89 0.03 1.22
CA THR A 60 -15.15 -0.51 0.70
C THR A 60 -15.01 -1.90 0.10
N THR A 61 -13.86 -2.23 -0.50
CA THR A 61 -13.61 -3.59 -1.02
C THR A 61 -13.66 -4.62 0.10
N TRP A 62 -12.97 -4.39 1.22
CA TRP A 62 -12.99 -5.31 2.36
C TRP A 62 -14.40 -5.48 2.92
N ARG A 63 -15.12 -4.37 3.14
CA ARG A 63 -16.49 -4.38 3.66
C ARG A 63 -17.52 -5.05 2.73
N LYS A 64 -17.21 -5.21 1.44
CA LYS A 64 -18.06 -5.90 0.47
C LYS A 64 -17.79 -7.40 0.38
N LEU A 65 -16.69 -7.88 0.95
CA LEU A 65 -16.42 -9.31 1.04
C LEU A 65 -17.38 -9.95 2.04
N THR A 66 -17.81 -11.18 1.75
CA THR A 66 -18.59 -11.98 2.71
C THR A 66 -17.72 -12.35 3.93
N GLU A 67 -18.35 -12.78 5.00
CA GLU A 67 -17.63 -13.21 6.21
C GLU A 67 -16.67 -14.37 5.90
N GLU A 68 -17.08 -15.33 5.08
CA GLU A 68 -16.26 -16.47 4.67
C GLU A 68 -15.05 -16.02 3.84
N GLN A 69 -15.22 -15.04 2.95
CA GLN A 69 -14.12 -14.46 2.18
C GLN A 69 -13.12 -13.74 3.09
N GLN A 70 -13.61 -12.99 4.08
CA GLN A 70 -12.75 -12.33 5.06
C GLN A 70 -11.99 -13.36 5.91
N GLN A 71 -12.67 -14.39 6.41
CA GLN A 71 -12.04 -15.46 7.19
C GLN A 71 -11.00 -16.22 6.37
N THR A 72 -11.30 -16.53 5.10
CA THR A 72 -10.35 -17.18 4.20
C THR A 72 -9.11 -16.32 4.01
N ALA A 73 -9.28 -15.03 3.71
CA ALA A 73 -8.16 -14.10 3.54
C ALA A 73 -7.30 -13.94 4.80
N LEU A 74 -7.85 -14.18 5.99
CA LEU A 74 -7.15 -14.08 7.27
C LEU A 74 -6.68 -15.44 7.83
N SER A 75 -6.94 -16.54 7.12
CA SER A 75 -6.63 -17.90 7.59
C SER A 75 -5.13 -18.21 7.62
N SER A 76 -4.35 -17.53 6.79
CA SER A 76 -2.90 -17.68 6.68
C SER A 76 -2.28 -16.49 5.94
N GLU A 77 -0.97 -16.31 6.07
CA GLU A 77 -0.22 -15.31 5.30
C GLU A 77 -0.35 -15.54 3.79
N ASP A 78 -0.26 -16.78 3.32
CA ASP A 78 -0.38 -17.11 1.89
C ASP A 78 -1.77 -16.78 1.35
N ALA A 79 -2.83 -17.07 2.12
CA ALA A 79 -4.20 -16.71 1.75
C ALA A 79 -4.39 -15.18 1.68
N LEU A 80 -3.78 -14.45 2.62
CA LEU A 80 -3.80 -12.99 2.60
C LEU A 80 -3.07 -12.45 1.36
N ILE A 81 -1.86 -12.95 1.08
CA ILE A 81 -1.08 -12.55 -0.09
C ILE A 81 -1.88 -12.78 -1.36
N ALA A 82 -2.49 -13.96 -1.52
CA ALA A 82 -3.33 -14.29 -2.67
C ALA A 82 -4.51 -13.30 -2.82
N ALA A 83 -5.18 -12.97 -1.71
CA ALA A 83 -6.28 -12.00 -1.71
C ALA A 83 -5.81 -10.58 -2.09
N LEU A 84 -4.67 -10.13 -1.55
CA LEU A 84 -4.10 -8.81 -1.83
C LEU A 84 -3.59 -8.69 -3.29
N SER A 85 -2.95 -9.72 -3.84
CA SER A 85 -2.51 -9.78 -5.24
C SER A 85 -3.70 -9.75 -6.19
N THR A 86 -4.75 -10.53 -5.89
CA THR A 86 -5.96 -10.60 -6.74
C THR A 86 -6.78 -9.31 -6.68
N HIS A 87 -6.88 -8.72 -5.49
CA HIS A 87 -7.68 -7.53 -5.23
C HIS A 87 -6.84 -6.42 -4.60
N THR A 88 -6.01 -5.77 -5.42
CA THR A 88 -5.08 -4.72 -4.97
C THR A 88 -5.74 -3.51 -4.28
N SER A 89 -7.06 -3.34 -4.41
CA SER A 89 -7.82 -2.34 -3.63
C SER A 89 -7.97 -2.67 -2.15
N LEU A 90 -7.69 -3.92 -1.75
CA LEU A 90 -7.55 -4.35 -0.37
C LEU A 90 -6.25 -3.87 0.26
N ILE A 91 -5.26 -3.44 -0.52
CA ILE A 91 -3.98 -2.93 -0.01
C ILE A 91 -4.18 -1.47 0.42
N LYS A 92 -3.62 -1.11 1.58
CA LYS A 92 -3.55 0.28 2.04
C LYS A 92 -2.73 1.13 1.06
N ARG A 93 -3.16 2.36 0.81
CA ARG A 93 -2.58 3.23 -0.22
C ARG A 93 -2.36 4.65 0.31
N PRO A 94 -1.26 5.31 -0.05
CA PRO A 94 -0.05 4.74 -0.69
C PRO A 94 0.65 3.69 0.20
N ILE A 95 1.48 2.85 -0.41
CA ILE A 95 2.67 2.33 0.28
C ILE A 95 3.87 3.04 -0.35
N LEU A 96 4.71 3.69 0.47
CA LEU A 96 5.94 4.33 0.02
C LEU A 96 7.12 3.52 0.55
N ALA A 97 7.91 2.96 -0.35
CA ALA A 97 9.21 2.38 -0.05
C ALA A 97 10.27 3.48 0.00
N THR A 98 11.03 3.49 1.08
CA THR A 98 12.12 4.42 1.35
C THR A 98 13.44 3.65 1.56
N PRO A 99 14.60 4.31 1.59
CA PRO A 99 15.86 3.63 1.90
C PRO A 99 15.90 2.96 3.29
N THR A 100 15.04 3.40 4.21
CA THR A 100 15.04 2.97 5.62
C THR A 100 13.83 2.13 5.99
N GLY A 101 12.88 1.90 5.08
CA GLY A 101 11.70 1.09 5.34
C GLY A 101 10.50 1.46 4.49
N PHE A 102 9.31 1.43 5.09
CA PHE A 102 8.04 1.68 4.41
C PHE A 102 7.15 2.63 5.20
N ILE A 103 6.40 3.47 4.49
CA ILE A 103 5.33 4.30 5.04
C ILE A 103 4.01 3.87 4.40
N ALA A 104 3.03 3.48 5.23
CA ALA A 104 1.72 3.01 4.77
C ALA A 104 0.61 4.03 5.04
N GLY A 105 0.00 4.53 3.97
CA GLY A 105 -0.88 5.67 3.97
C GLY A 105 -0.12 6.98 3.77
N PHE A 106 -0.89 8.07 3.70
CA PHE A 106 -0.32 9.42 3.65
C PHE A 106 -0.24 9.97 5.07
N ASP A 107 0.96 10.36 5.46
CA ASP A 107 1.28 11.06 6.71
C ASP A 107 2.27 12.18 6.35
N ASP A 108 1.83 13.43 6.49
CA ASP A 108 2.60 14.60 6.08
C ASP A 108 3.93 14.70 6.85
N ALA A 109 3.88 14.48 8.17
CA ALA A 109 5.06 14.57 9.03
C ALA A 109 6.08 13.49 8.67
N ALA A 110 5.62 12.25 8.45
CA ALA A 110 6.50 11.14 8.07
C ALA A 110 7.11 11.31 6.67
N TYR A 111 6.46 12.02 5.74
CA TYR A 111 7.02 12.29 4.42
C TYR A 111 8.05 13.42 4.47
N ARG A 112 7.84 14.45 5.29
CA ARG A 112 8.78 15.57 5.45
C ARG A 112 10.11 15.18 6.10
N THR A 113 10.17 14.05 6.82
CA THR A 113 11.45 13.53 7.30
C THR A 113 12.34 12.97 6.20
N LEU A 114 11.81 12.75 4.97
CA LEU A 114 12.58 12.22 3.84
C LEU A 114 13.47 13.25 3.15
N SER A 115 13.25 14.55 3.41
CA SER A 115 14.04 15.65 2.84
C SER A 115 15.12 16.18 3.77
N ASN A 116 15.24 15.62 4.99
CA ASN A 116 16.24 16.00 5.99
C ASN A 116 17.40 15.00 6.00
#